data_AF-A0A2U3KJE8-F1
#
_entry.id   AF-A0A2U3KJE8-F1
#
_cell.length_a   1.000
_cell.length_b   1.000
_cell.length_c   1.000
_cell.angle_alpha   90.00
_cell.angle_beta   90.00
_cell.angle_gamma   90.00
#
_symmetry.space_group_name_H-M   'P 1'
#
loop_
_entity.id
_entity.type
_entity.pdbx_description
1 polymer ?
#
loop_
_entity_poly.entity_id
_entity_poly.type
_entity_poly.pdbx_seq_one_letter_code
_entity_poly.pdbx_strand_id
1 'polypeptide(L)'
;MPPNRIDLSAGSVLHIRGFSSRGHPPKDKYIFIIGQKSDSEALGFLISSQLAYLRQEVYKNEVVKVPHNSTTFLRFESIIQCFTMERLSVTALCEGFENGSIGNAGKMPVRYLHRIREVG
;
A
#
# COMPACT_ATOMS: atom_id res chain seq x y z
N MET A 1 -13.20 -1.28 -14.75
CA MET A 1 -12.81 -2.52 -14.04
C MET A 1 -14.06 -3.13 -13.44
N PRO A 2 -14.28 -4.46 -13.44
CA PRO A 2 -15.47 -5.03 -12.82
C PRO A 2 -15.43 -4.75 -11.31
N PRO A 3 -16.51 -4.27 -10.69
CA PRO A 3 -16.52 -3.88 -9.27
C PRO A 3 -16.25 -5.05 -8.30
N ASN A 4 -16.25 -6.28 -8.80
CA ASN A 4 -16.18 -7.51 -8.00
C ASN A 4 -14.80 -8.18 -8.02
N ARG A 5 -13.73 -7.46 -8.38
CA ARG A 5 -12.37 -8.01 -8.35
C ARG A 5 -11.40 -7.03 -7.71
N ILE A 6 -10.42 -7.60 -7.02
CA ILE A 6 -9.29 -6.86 -6.47
C ILE A 6 -8.46 -6.25 -7.61
N ASP A 7 -8.05 -4.99 -7.45
CA ASP A 7 -7.25 -4.26 -8.43
C ASP A 7 -5.77 -4.37 -8.07
N LEU A 8 -5.05 -5.24 -8.78
CA LEU A 8 -3.62 -5.47 -8.61
C LEU A 8 -2.76 -4.75 -9.66
N SER A 9 -3.34 -3.78 -10.38
CA SER A 9 -2.56 -2.96 -11.31
C SER A 9 -1.66 -1.98 -10.56
N ALA A 10 -0.53 -1.62 -11.17
CA ALA A 10 0.39 -0.64 -10.58
C ALA A 10 -0.33 0.70 -10.34
N GLY A 11 -0.11 1.28 -9.16
CA GLY A 11 -0.77 2.50 -8.71
C GLY A 11 -2.04 2.27 -7.88
N SER A 12 -2.55 1.04 -7.84
CA SER A 12 -3.70 0.67 -7.02
C SER A 12 -3.35 0.64 -5.55
N VAL A 13 -4.31 1.00 -4.71
CA VAL A 13 -4.19 0.94 -3.25
C VAL A 13 -5.23 -0.02 -2.70
N LEU A 14 -4.73 -1.01 -1.96
CA LEU A 14 -5.56 -1.93 -1.19
C LEU A 14 -5.72 -1.43 0.24
N HIS A 15 -6.92 -1.56 0.79
CA HIS A 15 -7.20 -1.37 2.22
C HIS A 15 -7.38 -2.74 2.85
N ILE A 16 -6.53 -3.08 3.82
CA ILE A 16 -6.58 -4.31 4.59
C ILE A 16 -7.12 -3.98 5.96
N ARG A 17 -8.26 -4.56 6.32
CA ARG A 17 -8.94 -4.34 7.59
C ARG A 17 -8.45 -5.33 8.65
N GLY A 18 -8.32 -4.83 9.88
CA GLY A 18 -8.03 -5.71 11.03
C GLY A 18 -6.71 -6.48 10.92
N PHE A 19 -5.69 -5.89 10.27
CA PHE A 19 -4.37 -6.50 10.20
C PHE A 19 -3.78 -6.60 11.61
N SER A 20 -3.63 -7.83 12.11
CA SER A 20 -3.05 -8.11 13.41
C SER A 20 -1.58 -8.52 13.25
N SER A 21 -0.68 -7.78 13.89
CA SER A 21 0.71 -8.20 14.08
C SER A 21 0.92 -8.52 15.56
N ARG A 22 1.70 -9.55 15.88
CA ARG A 22 1.88 -10.08 17.24
C ARG A 22 2.04 -8.95 18.28
N GLY A 23 1.13 -8.93 19.26
CA GLY A 23 1.18 -8.00 20.39
C GLY A 23 0.57 -6.61 20.17
N HIS A 24 0.07 -6.31 18.96
CA HIS A 24 -0.59 -5.04 18.66
C HIS A 24 -2.08 -5.23 18.37
N PRO A 25 -2.94 -4.28 18.79
CA PRO A 25 -4.33 -4.26 18.34
C PRO A 25 -4.41 -4.33 16.81
N PRO A 26 -5.39 -5.06 16.25
CA PRO A 26 -5.63 -5.06 14.82
C PRO A 26 -5.75 -3.61 14.30
N LYS A 27 -5.01 -3.31 13.23
CA LYS A 27 -5.06 -1.99 12.59
C LYS A 27 -5.31 -2.15 11.11
N ASP A 28 -6.02 -1.16 10.58
CA ASP A 28 -6.18 -1.05 9.15
C ASP A 28 -4.85 -0.64 8.50
N LYS A 29 -4.53 -1.28 7.39
CA LYS A 29 -3.33 -0.99 6.60
C LYS A 29 -3.71 -0.64 5.18
N TYR A 30 -2.86 0.16 4.54
CA TYR A 30 -2.95 0.43 3.12
C TYR A 30 -1.69 -0.11 2.43
N ILE A 31 -1.87 -0.75 1.29
CA ILE A 31 -0.77 -1.23 0.45
C ILE A 31 -0.86 -0.56 -0.91
N PHE A 32 0.23 0.06 -1.32
CA PHE A 32 0.42 0.59 -2.66
C PHE A 32 0.99 -0.48 -3.59
N ILE A 33 0.23 -0.90 -4.60
CA ILE A 33 0.65 -1.92 -5.57
C ILE A 33 1.59 -1.31 -6.60
N ILE A 34 2.75 -1.93 -6.79
CA ILE A 34 3.74 -1.54 -7.80
C ILE A 34 3.71 -2.43 -9.04
N GLY A 35 3.09 -3.61 -8.93
CA GLY A 35 2.87 -4.52 -10.05
C GLY A 35 2.60 -5.95 -9.60
N GLN A 36 2.44 -6.84 -10.57
CA GLN A 36 2.38 -8.28 -10.36
C GLN A 36 3.64 -8.92 -10.94
N LYS A 37 4.25 -9.83 -10.17
CA LYS A 37 5.41 -10.60 -10.62
C LYS A 37 4.98 -11.87 -11.38
N SER A 38 3.87 -12.46 -10.97
CA SER A 38 3.26 -13.66 -11.55
C SER A 38 1.75 -13.66 -11.26
N ASP A 39 1.04 -14.65 -11.79
CA ASP A 39 -0.38 -14.88 -11.46
C ASP A 39 -0.61 -15.18 -9.97
N SER A 40 0.43 -15.59 -9.25
CA SER A 40 0.40 -15.95 -7.83
C SER A 40 0.94 -14.86 -6.89
N GLU A 41 1.67 -13.88 -7.40
CA GLU A 41 2.39 -12.90 -6.56
C GLU A 41 2.22 -11.46 -7.04
N ALA A 42 1.66 -10.62 -6.16
CA ALA A 42 1.62 -9.17 -6.29
C ALA A 42 2.71 -8.51 -5.43
N LEU A 43 3.21 -7.37 -5.88
CA LEU A 43 4.24 -6.59 -5.19
C LEU A 43 3.66 -5.25 -4.76
N GLY A 44 4.03 -4.79 -3.57
CA GLY A 44 3.62 -3.48 -3.09
C GLY A 44 4.45 -2.94 -1.94
N PHE A 45 4.12 -1.73 -1.52
CA PHE A 45 4.73 -1.05 -0.37
C PHE A 45 3.65 -0.64 0.62
N LEU A 46 3.99 -0.68 1.91
CA LEU A 46 3.08 -0.21 2.96
C LEU A 46 2.92 1.31 2.90
N ILE A 47 1.68 1.77 3.07
CA ILE A 47 1.37 3.16 3.33
C ILE A 47 1.11 3.32 4.83
N SER A 48 1.79 4.28 5.45
CA SER A 48 1.75 4.52 6.90
C SER A 48 1.53 6.00 7.21
N SER A 49 0.82 6.30 8.28
CA SER A 49 0.70 7.67 8.83
C SER A 49 1.82 8.01 9.83
N GLN A 50 2.80 7.12 10.01
CA GLN A 50 3.92 7.34 10.94
C GLN A 50 4.96 8.29 10.33
N LEU A 51 4.72 9.59 10.42
CA LEU A 51 5.61 10.61 9.82
C LEU A 51 7.00 10.69 10.46
N ALA A 52 7.24 10.00 11.58
CA ALA A 52 8.54 9.93 12.24
C ALA A 52 9.64 9.38 11.30
N TYR A 53 9.30 8.48 10.37
CA TYR A 53 10.26 7.94 9.40
C TYR A 53 10.85 9.02 8.47
N LEU A 54 10.13 10.14 8.23
CA LEU A 54 10.65 11.26 7.43
C LEU A 54 11.83 11.97 8.09
N ARG A 55 12.01 11.82 9.41
CA ARG A 55 13.07 12.47 10.18
C ARG A 55 14.26 11.55 10.44
N GLN A 56 14.17 10.29 10.06
CA GLN A 56 15.22 9.30 10.30
C GLN A 56 16.13 9.25 9.07
N GLU A 57 17.38 9.66 9.24
CA GLU A 57 18.34 9.78 8.12
C GLU A 57 18.51 8.45 7.37
N VAL A 58 18.44 7.32 8.08
CA VAL A 58 18.53 5.98 7.49
C VAL A 58 17.47 5.70 6.42
N TYR A 59 16.30 6.33 6.49
CA TYR A 59 15.19 6.11 5.54
C TYR A 59 14.94 7.30 4.62
N LYS A 60 15.79 8.34 4.64
CA LYS A 60 15.57 9.61 3.92
C LYS A 60 15.33 9.44 2.43
N ASN A 61 15.97 8.46 1.83
CA ASN A 61 15.83 8.11 0.41
C ASN A 61 15.04 6.82 0.20
N GLU A 62 14.22 6.40 1.16
CA GLU A 62 13.41 5.17 1.06
C GLU A 62 11.96 5.42 1.50
N VAL A 63 11.54 6.68 1.56
CA VAL A 63 10.18 7.08 1.94
C VAL A 63 9.64 8.10 0.95
N VAL A 64 8.44 7.85 0.43
CA VAL A 64 7.74 8.80 -0.43
C VAL A 64 6.62 9.46 0.35
N LYS A 65 6.72 10.77 0.54
CA LYS A 65 5.68 11.55 1.22
C LYS A 65 4.40 11.63 0.38
N VAL A 66 3.26 11.37 1.02
CA VAL A 66 1.90 11.53 0.48
C VAL A 66 1.20 12.65 1.25
N PRO A 67 1.14 13.87 0.70
CA PRO A 67 0.48 15.00 1.36
C PRO A 67 -1.00 14.71 1.62
N HIS A 68 -1.54 15.34 2.66
CA HIS A 68 -2.98 15.36 2.92
C HIS A 68 -3.77 15.80 1.68
N ASN A 69 -4.96 15.22 1.46
CA ASN A 69 -5.81 15.44 0.29
C ASN A 69 -5.22 15.06 -1.08
N SER A 70 -4.07 14.36 -1.13
CA SER A 70 -3.56 13.81 -2.39
C SER A 70 -4.41 12.68 -2.96
N THR A 71 -5.25 12.08 -2.12
CA THR A 71 -6.18 10.99 -2.46
C THR A 71 -7.48 11.19 -1.70
N THR A 72 -8.58 10.60 -2.18
CA THR A 72 -9.88 10.64 -1.48
C THR A 72 -9.99 9.65 -0.32
N PHE A 73 -9.13 8.64 -0.26
CA PHE A 73 -9.20 7.54 0.71
C PHE A 73 -8.20 7.69 1.87
N LEU A 74 -7.04 8.33 1.68
CA LEU A 74 -6.13 8.67 2.77
C LEU A 74 -6.57 9.98 3.44
N ARG A 75 -7.14 9.86 4.64
CA ARG A 75 -7.64 11.01 5.43
C ARG A 75 -6.54 11.87 6.06
N PHE A 76 -5.32 11.35 6.14
CA PHE A 76 -4.20 12.02 6.82
C PHE A 76 -2.97 12.03 5.92
N GLU A 77 -2.05 12.95 6.21
CA GLU A 77 -0.72 12.90 5.64
C GLU A 77 -0.08 11.55 5.95
N SER A 78 0.54 10.95 4.93
CA SER A 78 1.04 9.58 4.98
C SER A 78 2.37 9.48 4.24
N ILE A 79 3.02 8.32 4.34
CA ILE A 79 4.23 7.96 3.62
C ILE A 79 4.05 6.59 2.97
N ILE A 80 4.72 6.37 1.85
CA ILE A 80 4.96 5.05 1.26
C ILE A 80 6.34 4.59 1.75
N GLN A 81 6.38 3.45 2.44
CA GLN A 81 7.59 2.86 3.01
C GLN A 81 8.28 1.99 1.95
N CYS A 82 9.30 2.53 1.28
CA CYS A 82 9.97 1.87 0.14
C CYS A 82 11.15 0.99 0.56
N PHE A 83 11.56 1.03 1.83
CA PHE A 83 12.65 0.21 2.38
C PHE A 83 12.29 -1.28 2.55
N THR A 84 11.00 -1.63 2.56
CA THR A 84 10.55 -3.04 2.64
C THR A 84 9.46 -3.29 1.61
N MET A 85 9.78 -4.07 0.58
CA MET A 85 8.80 -4.52 -0.41
C MET A 85 7.98 -5.69 0.12
N GLU A 86 6.66 -5.55 0.08
CA GLU A 86 5.71 -6.60 0.41
C GLU A 86 5.50 -7.52 -0.79
N ARG A 87 5.56 -8.84 -0.54
CA ARG A 87 5.22 -9.88 -1.50
C ARG A 87 3.92 -10.52 -1.05
N LEU A 88 2.89 -10.36 -1.88
CA LEU A 88 1.52 -10.67 -1.51
C LEU A 88 1.01 -11.84 -2.35
N SER A 89 0.52 -12.87 -1.68
CA SER A 89 -0.14 -13.99 -2.35
C SER A 89 -1.43 -13.51 -2.99
N VAL A 90 -1.56 -13.64 -4.31
CA VAL A 90 -2.79 -13.27 -5.03
C VAL A 90 -3.99 -14.06 -4.50
N THR A 91 -3.82 -15.35 -4.19
CA THR A 91 -4.88 -16.18 -3.58
C THR A 91 -5.39 -15.59 -2.26
N ALA A 92 -4.51 -15.32 -1.29
CA ALA A 92 -4.89 -14.70 -0.02
C ALA A 92 -5.53 -13.30 -0.20
N LEU A 93 -5.06 -12.52 -1.19
CA LEU A 93 -5.65 -11.23 -1.52
C LEU A 93 -7.09 -11.39 -2.05
N CYS A 94 -7.34 -12.37 -2.90
CA CYS A 94 -8.67 -12.69 -3.41
C CYS A 94 -9.61 -13.20 -2.31
N GLU A 95 -9.16 -14.15 -1.49
CA GLU A 95 -9.93 -14.66 -0.34
C GLU A 95 -10.28 -13.53 0.64
N GLY A 96 -9.31 -12.65 0.92
CA GLY A 96 -9.53 -11.46 1.74
C GLY A 96 -10.50 -10.47 1.11
N PHE A 97 -10.53 -10.35 -0.22
CA PHE A 97 -11.50 -9.52 -0.92
C PHE A 97 -12.91 -10.10 -0.86
N GLU A 98 -13.05 -11.41 -1.07
CA GLU A 98 -14.32 -12.13 -1.01
C GLU A 98 -14.95 -12.08 0.39
N ASN A 99 -14.14 -12.17 1.45
CA ASN A 99 -14.63 -12.08 2.83
C ASN A 99 -14.71 -10.62 3.38
N GLY A 100 -14.38 -9.62 2.57
CA GLY A 100 -14.47 -8.20 2.91
C GLY A 100 -13.38 -7.66 3.84
N SER A 101 -12.35 -8.45 4.15
CA SER A 101 -11.16 -7.99 4.89
C SER A 101 -10.20 -7.17 4.03
N ILE A 102 -10.27 -7.28 2.70
CA ILE A 102 -9.50 -6.49 1.75
C ILE A 102 -10.44 -5.76 0.80
N GLY A 103 -10.16 -4.48 0.54
CA GLY A 103 -10.92 -3.66 -0.40
C GLY A 103 -10.01 -2.86 -1.33
N ASN A 104 -10.54 -2.47 -2.48
CA ASN A 104 -9.90 -1.49 -3.35
C ASN A 104 -10.15 -0.08 -2.78
N ALA A 105 -9.14 0.56 -2.22
CA ALA A 105 -9.26 1.91 -1.69
C ALA A 105 -9.34 2.95 -2.80
N GLY A 106 -8.62 2.72 -3.90
CA GLY A 106 -8.57 3.59 -5.06
C GLY A 106 -7.24 3.48 -5.81
N LYS A 107 -6.92 4.49 -6.62
CA LYS A 107 -5.64 4.62 -7.31
C LYS A 107 -4.93 5.90 -6.91
N MET A 108 -3.61 5.84 -6.76
CA MET A 108 -2.80 7.05 -6.63
C MET A 108 -2.32 7.54 -8.00
N PRO A 109 -2.05 8.85 -8.14
CA PRO A 109 -1.45 9.40 -9.35
C PRO A 109 -0.12 8.73 -9.72
N VAL A 110 0.13 8.57 -11.03
CA VAL A 110 1.33 7.91 -11.58
C VAL A 110 2.65 8.51 -11.07
N ARG A 111 2.66 9.80 -10.67
CA ARG A 111 3.84 10.44 -10.05
C ARG A 111 4.40 9.69 -8.84
N TYR A 112 3.57 8.95 -8.10
CA TYR A 112 4.05 8.16 -6.96
C TYR A 112 4.82 6.91 -7.40
N LEU A 113 4.43 6.27 -8.52
CA LEU A 113 5.22 5.19 -9.13
C LEU A 113 6.59 5.69 -9.58
N HIS A 114 6.66 6.89 -10.17
CA HIS A 114 7.93 7.49 -10.58
C HIS A 114 8.82 7.79 -9.38
N ARG A 115 8.28 8.46 -8.34
CA ARG A 115 9.04 8.77 -7.12
C ARG A 115 9.60 7.52 -6.44
N ILE A 116 8.83 6.44 -6.38
CA ILE A 116 9.30 5.17 -5.80
C ILE A 116 10.54 4.64 -6.54
N ARG A 117 10.62 4.81 -7.86
CA ARG A 117 11.81 4.42 -8.65
C ARG A 117 13.03 5.33 -8.42
N GLU A 118 12.82 6.54 -7.90
CA GLU A 118 13.89 7.49 -7.58
C GLU A 118 14.46 7.26 -6.16
N VAL A 119 13.71 6.58 -5.30
CA VAL A 119 14.04 6.32 -3.88
C VAL A 119 14.34 4.84 -3.60
N GLY A 120 14.70 4.06 -4.62
CA GLY A 120 14.94 2.62 -4.50
C GLY A 120 16.05 2.14 -5.41
#